data_AF-A0A8J7RDM9-F1
#
_entry.id   AF-A0A8J7RDM9-F1
#
_cell.length_a   1.000
_cell.length_b   1.000
_cell.length_c   1.000
_cell.angle_alpha   90.00
_cell.angle_beta   90.00
_cell.angle_gamma   90.00
#
_symmetry.space_group_name_H-M   'P 1'
#
loop_
_entity.id
_entity.type
_entity.pdbx_description
1 polymer ?
#
loop_
_entity_poly.entity_id
_entity_poly.type
_entity_poly.pdbx_seq_one_letter_code
_entity_poly.pdbx_strand_id
1 'polypeptide(L)'
;MSKFCDNLFLFTRRQACEVRIGKTVIGGSYPVAVQTMTNRDTNDTEACVEQIAAAAREGCRIVRLTTQGTREARNLAEIAAHTHTEWPDVALVADVHFLPAAADVAAESADKVRINPGNYNDKGGALDSLLEKCARRGVALRIGVNHGSLSSRMFDLYGDTPEGMVASAMEYLRACRDHNFHNVVVSMKSSNVRVMIYAYRMLVEAMQREEMNYPLHLGVTEAGDGNEGRIKSAVGIGALLADGIGDTIRVSLTEEPEREVVAGRMLVDYMADREEADVAWEPAAADSFEQKYSPFEYRRNVSAQVGRVGGNCVPLLCSEMTEEERAGVCAIEAVGKNPVAEWRRAIARKEADGDHRPVMLSRTYSVGSADELRIKAAADFGVMFVDGLADAIDIRCSEVSSEELEGVMLDILQASRVRICKTEYISCPGCGRTLYDLQGTLAQIKERTSHLKGLKIGVMGCIVNGPGEMADADYGYVGAARGKVSLYRGKEVVCRNIPQAEALDRLVELIKADGRWTEQK
;
A
#
# COMPACT_ATOMS: atom_id res chain seq x y z
N MET A 1 -14.23 6.36 22.87
CA MET A 1 -13.03 5.70 22.33
C MET A 1 -12.79 6.22 20.94
N SER A 2 -11.53 6.28 20.53
CA SER A 2 -11.17 6.57 19.14
C SER A 2 -11.84 5.56 18.22
N LYS A 3 -12.59 6.03 17.21
CA LYS A 3 -13.27 5.18 16.23
C LYS A 3 -12.69 5.49 14.85
N PHE A 4 -12.14 4.48 14.20
CA PHE A 4 -11.71 4.57 12.79
C PHE A 4 -12.68 3.82 11.85
N CYS A 5 -13.53 2.97 12.42
CA CYS A 5 -14.61 2.26 11.75
C CYS A 5 -15.84 2.23 12.67
N ASP A 6 -17.01 1.97 12.10
CA ASP A 6 -18.27 1.97 12.86
C ASP A 6 -18.42 0.74 13.75
N ASN A 7 -17.95 -0.41 13.28
CA ASN A 7 -18.00 -1.69 13.99
C ASN A 7 -16.83 -2.60 13.55
N LEU A 8 -16.09 -3.18 14.50
CA LEU A 8 -14.99 -4.11 14.20
C LEU A 8 -15.47 -5.51 13.78
N PHE A 9 -16.68 -5.86 14.18
CA PHE A 9 -17.28 -7.19 14.05
C PHE A 9 -18.30 -7.30 12.92
N LEU A 10 -18.61 -6.20 12.24
CA LEU A 10 -19.50 -6.14 11.10
C LEU A 10 -18.87 -5.25 10.04
N PHE A 11 -19.01 -5.64 8.77
CA PHE A 11 -18.54 -4.79 7.69
C PHE A 11 -19.50 -3.61 7.48
N THR A 12 -18.96 -2.40 7.47
CA THR A 12 -19.68 -1.21 7.04
C THR A 12 -18.72 -0.33 6.29
N ARG A 13 -19.07 0.03 5.05
CA ARG A 13 -18.25 0.93 4.26
C ARG A 13 -18.34 2.34 4.82
N ARG A 14 -17.17 2.95 5.08
CA ARG A 14 -17.06 4.34 5.51
C ARG A 14 -17.73 5.26 4.48
N GLN A 15 -18.59 6.15 4.96
CA GLN A 15 -19.20 7.17 4.12
C GLN A 15 -18.19 8.27 3.78
N ALA A 16 -17.97 8.50 2.48
CA ALA A 16 -17.13 9.57 1.95
C ALA A 16 -17.95 10.53 1.08
N CYS A 17 -17.55 11.81 0.98
CA CYS A 17 -18.13 12.71 0.00
C CYS A 17 -17.79 12.28 -1.44
N GLU A 18 -18.61 12.67 -2.41
CA GLU A 18 -18.37 12.35 -3.82
C GLU A 18 -17.33 13.29 -4.42
N VAL A 19 -16.36 12.73 -5.14
CA VAL A 19 -15.32 13.48 -5.88
C VAL A 19 -15.36 13.05 -7.33
N ARG A 20 -15.56 14.04 -8.21
CA ARG A 20 -15.55 13.83 -9.66
C ARG A 20 -14.15 14.08 -10.22
N ILE A 21 -13.67 13.11 -10.99
CA ILE A 21 -12.38 13.09 -11.66
C ILE A 21 -12.65 12.82 -13.13
N GLY A 22 -12.74 13.88 -13.94
CA GLY A 22 -13.24 13.78 -15.30
C GLY A 22 -14.69 13.28 -15.30
N LYS A 23 -14.94 12.14 -15.94
CA LYS A 23 -16.25 11.46 -15.88
C LYS A 23 -16.37 10.40 -14.78
N THR A 24 -15.26 10.02 -14.15
CA THR A 24 -15.28 9.03 -13.08
C THR A 24 -15.62 9.70 -11.75
N VAL A 25 -16.47 9.07 -10.94
CA VAL A 25 -16.79 9.53 -9.58
C VAL A 25 -16.31 8.49 -8.58
N ILE A 26 -15.70 8.95 -7.49
CA ILE A 26 -15.30 8.13 -6.35
C ILE A 26 -15.92 8.67 -5.06
N GLY A 27 -15.97 7.84 -4.02
CA GLY A 27 -16.64 8.17 -2.76
C GLY A 27 -18.15 7.89 -2.81
N GLY A 28 -18.88 8.31 -1.78
CA GLY A 28 -20.31 8.02 -1.62
C GLY A 28 -20.62 6.53 -1.75
N SER A 29 -21.63 6.20 -2.55
CA SER A 29 -22.03 4.81 -2.85
C SER A 29 -21.31 4.20 -4.06
N TYR A 30 -20.39 4.92 -4.71
CA TYR A 30 -19.71 4.42 -5.92
C TYR A 30 -18.74 3.30 -5.57
N PRO A 31 -18.62 2.22 -6.37
CA PRO A 31 -17.64 1.16 -6.13
C PRO A 31 -16.21 1.69 -6.00
N VAL A 32 -15.38 0.96 -5.26
CA VAL A 32 -13.96 1.33 -5.10
C VAL A 32 -13.26 1.29 -6.46
N ALA A 33 -12.75 2.43 -6.92
CA ALA A 33 -12.16 2.52 -8.25
C ALA A 33 -10.71 2.02 -8.27
N VAL A 34 -10.33 1.25 -9.29
CA VAL A 34 -8.94 0.84 -9.53
C VAL A 34 -8.22 1.88 -10.40
N GLN A 35 -7.03 2.30 -9.99
CA GLN A 35 -6.16 3.22 -10.73
C GLN A 35 -4.80 2.57 -11.02
N THR A 36 -4.11 3.10 -12.03
CA THR A 36 -2.71 2.77 -12.29
C THR A 36 -1.90 4.03 -12.65
N MET A 37 -0.61 3.87 -12.96
CA MET A 37 0.28 4.94 -13.38
C MET A 37 1.14 4.49 -14.55
N THR A 38 1.31 5.35 -15.55
CA THR A 38 2.21 5.08 -16.67
C THR A 38 3.67 5.05 -16.22
N ASN A 39 4.45 4.19 -16.85
CA ASN A 39 5.91 4.11 -16.67
C ASN A 39 6.70 4.76 -17.82
N ARG A 40 6.03 5.23 -18.88
CA ARG A 40 6.63 5.97 -20.00
C ARG A 40 6.97 7.42 -19.65
N ASP A 41 7.97 7.98 -20.32
CA ASP A 41 8.29 9.41 -20.26
C ASP A 41 7.07 10.20 -20.76
N THR A 42 6.57 11.13 -19.96
CA THR A 42 5.37 11.92 -20.30
C THR A 42 5.57 12.86 -21.47
N ASN A 43 6.80 13.04 -21.96
CA ASN A 43 7.07 13.73 -23.24
C ASN A 43 6.93 12.81 -24.47
N ASP A 44 6.80 11.50 -24.28
CA ASP A 44 6.51 10.54 -25.35
C ASP A 44 5.00 10.30 -25.42
N THR A 45 4.31 11.16 -26.18
CA THR A 45 2.85 11.15 -26.30
C THR A 45 2.31 9.80 -26.76
N GLU A 46 2.92 9.21 -27.80
CA GLU A 46 2.46 7.95 -28.39
C GLU A 46 2.58 6.81 -27.40
N ALA A 47 3.75 6.66 -26.75
CA ALA A 47 3.96 5.60 -25.77
C ALA A 47 3.04 5.74 -24.55
N CYS A 48 2.78 6.97 -24.09
CA CYS A 48 1.83 7.22 -23.01
C CYS A 48 0.40 6.83 -23.42
N VAL A 49 -0.07 7.25 -24.59
CA VAL A 49 -1.43 6.95 -25.07
C VAL A 49 -1.63 5.44 -25.27
N GLU A 50 -0.63 4.75 -25.83
CA GLU A 50 -0.68 3.29 -25.99
C GLU A 50 -0.83 2.56 -24.65
N GLN A 51 -0.03 2.95 -23.65
CA GLN A 51 -0.09 2.34 -22.31
C GLN A 51 -1.38 2.71 -21.56
N ILE A 52 -1.89 3.93 -21.74
CA ILE A 52 -3.21 4.33 -21.22
C ILE A 52 -4.30 3.44 -21.83
N ALA A 53 -4.27 3.22 -23.15
CA ALA A 53 -5.24 2.37 -23.83
C ALA A 53 -5.15 0.91 -23.35
N ALA A 54 -3.95 0.38 -23.13
CA ALA A 54 -3.76 -0.96 -22.57
C ALA A 54 -4.36 -1.08 -21.16
N ALA A 55 -4.09 -0.13 -20.26
CA ALA A 55 -4.72 -0.09 -18.95
C ALA A 55 -6.26 0.07 -19.02
N ALA A 56 -6.76 0.85 -19.98
CA ALA A 56 -8.19 1.08 -20.16
C ALA A 56 -8.95 -0.17 -20.65
N ARG A 57 -8.31 -0.99 -21.50
CA ARG A 57 -8.81 -2.31 -21.92
C ARG A 57 -8.94 -3.28 -20.76
N GLU A 58 -8.04 -3.20 -19.78
CA GLU A 58 -8.13 -3.95 -18.51
C GLU A 58 -9.19 -3.38 -17.53
N GLY A 59 -9.92 -2.34 -17.94
CA GLY A 59 -11.00 -1.74 -17.15
C GLY A 59 -10.58 -0.58 -16.24
N CYS A 60 -9.33 -0.12 -16.33
CA CYS A 60 -8.89 1.06 -15.58
C CYS A 60 -9.57 2.33 -16.11
N ARG A 61 -9.97 3.23 -15.21
CA ARG A 61 -10.63 4.50 -15.56
C ARG A 61 -9.94 5.74 -15.00
N ILE A 62 -8.88 5.54 -14.21
CA ILE A 62 -8.08 6.64 -13.70
C ILE A 62 -6.60 6.27 -13.89
N VAL A 63 -5.92 6.98 -14.79
CA VAL A 63 -4.52 6.73 -15.13
C VAL A 63 -3.67 7.93 -14.77
N ARG A 64 -2.59 7.70 -14.03
CA ARG A 64 -1.69 8.75 -13.56
C ARG A 64 -0.44 8.86 -14.43
N LEU A 65 0.06 10.07 -14.65
CA LEU A 65 1.29 10.37 -15.39
C LEU A 65 2.22 11.24 -14.55
N THR A 66 3.53 11.07 -14.72
CA THR A 66 4.50 11.89 -13.98
C THR A 66 4.66 13.27 -14.63
N THR A 67 4.54 14.33 -13.85
CA THR A 67 4.72 15.70 -14.34
C THR A 67 5.79 16.37 -13.48
N GLN A 68 7.05 16.15 -13.86
CA GLN A 68 8.20 16.70 -13.12
C GLN A 68 8.29 18.21 -13.23
N GLY A 69 8.13 18.73 -14.46
CA GLY A 69 8.19 20.14 -14.77
C GLY A 69 7.06 20.58 -15.69
N THR A 70 7.14 21.85 -16.09
CA THR A 70 6.13 22.46 -16.96
C THR A 70 6.13 21.88 -18.37
N ARG A 71 7.24 21.27 -18.82
CA ARG A 71 7.31 20.62 -20.13
C ARG A 71 6.41 19.38 -20.17
N GLU A 72 6.57 18.47 -19.22
CA GLU A 72 5.74 17.26 -19.10
C GLU A 72 4.27 17.66 -18.84
N ALA A 73 4.04 18.68 -18.01
CA ALA A 73 2.69 19.19 -17.74
C ALA A 73 2.01 19.79 -18.98
N ARG A 74 2.76 20.43 -19.90
CA ARG A 74 2.21 20.88 -21.19
C ARG A 74 1.92 19.71 -22.12
N ASN A 75 2.81 18.72 -22.19
CA ASN A 75 2.59 17.54 -23.03
C ASN A 75 1.38 16.71 -22.60
N LEU A 76 1.03 16.76 -21.30
CA LEU A 76 -0.18 16.15 -20.79
C LEU A 76 -1.46 16.64 -21.51
N ALA A 77 -1.48 17.89 -22.02
CA ALA A 77 -2.62 18.38 -22.78
C ALA A 77 -2.80 17.64 -24.12
N GLU A 78 -1.71 17.31 -24.79
CA GLU A 78 -1.72 16.52 -26.04
C GLU A 78 -2.15 15.08 -25.77
N ILE A 79 -1.57 14.46 -24.73
CA ILE A 79 -1.96 13.13 -24.27
C ILE A 79 -3.44 13.08 -23.90
N ALA A 80 -3.96 14.10 -23.20
CA ALA A 80 -5.37 14.19 -22.83
C ALA A 80 -6.27 14.30 -24.07
N ALA A 81 -5.92 15.14 -25.05
CA ALA A 81 -6.68 15.28 -26.28
C ALA A 81 -6.79 13.96 -27.05
N HIS A 82 -5.68 13.22 -27.19
CA HIS A 82 -5.69 11.91 -27.85
C HIS A 82 -6.46 10.87 -27.03
N THR A 83 -6.18 10.79 -25.73
CA THR A 83 -6.83 9.82 -24.82
C THR A 83 -8.33 10.01 -24.80
N HIS A 84 -8.82 11.24 -24.62
CA HIS A 84 -10.26 11.50 -24.49
C HIS A 84 -11.01 11.37 -25.82
N THR A 85 -10.33 11.33 -26.96
CA THR A 85 -10.95 11.03 -28.25
C THR A 85 -11.35 9.56 -28.34
N GLU A 86 -10.48 8.64 -27.93
CA GLU A 86 -10.73 7.18 -28.01
C GLU A 86 -11.30 6.58 -26.71
N TRP A 87 -10.89 7.13 -25.57
CA TRP A 87 -11.21 6.67 -24.22
C TRP A 87 -11.77 7.82 -23.38
N PRO A 88 -12.92 8.40 -23.74
CA PRO A 88 -13.47 9.62 -23.13
C PRO A 88 -13.85 9.46 -21.65
N ASP A 89 -13.88 8.23 -21.14
CA ASP A 89 -14.22 7.92 -19.75
C ASP A 89 -12.98 7.68 -18.87
N VAL A 90 -11.78 7.68 -19.47
CA VAL A 90 -10.51 7.56 -18.74
C VAL A 90 -10.07 8.94 -18.27
N ALA A 91 -9.96 9.09 -16.96
CA ALA A 91 -9.50 10.32 -16.33
C ALA A 91 -7.97 10.31 -16.14
N LEU A 92 -7.33 11.43 -16.46
CA LEU A 92 -5.88 11.59 -16.37
C LEU A 92 -5.47 12.37 -15.13
N VAL A 93 -4.50 11.83 -14.40
CA VAL A 93 -3.98 12.41 -13.16
C VAL A 93 -2.55 12.90 -13.34
N ALA A 94 -2.30 14.18 -13.10
CA ALA A 94 -0.96 14.74 -13.09
C ALA A 94 -0.26 14.52 -11.74
N ASP A 95 0.87 13.83 -11.73
CA ASP A 95 1.63 13.52 -10.51
C ASP A 95 2.78 14.52 -10.25
N VAL A 96 2.44 15.63 -9.59
CA VAL A 96 3.36 16.72 -9.26
C VAL A 96 3.94 16.51 -7.86
N HIS A 97 5.26 16.70 -7.72
CA HIS A 97 5.94 16.51 -6.44
C HIS A 97 6.54 17.80 -5.87
N PHE A 98 7.18 18.64 -6.69
CA PHE A 98 7.98 19.76 -6.21
C PHE A 98 7.51 21.12 -6.72
N LEU A 99 7.36 21.27 -8.03
CA LEU A 99 7.19 22.57 -8.68
C LEU A 99 5.71 22.98 -8.75
N PRO A 100 5.27 24.04 -8.04
CA PRO A 100 3.90 24.52 -8.13
C PRO A 100 3.51 24.96 -9.55
N ALA A 101 4.45 25.55 -10.29
CA ALA A 101 4.22 25.92 -11.69
C ALA A 101 3.85 24.73 -12.58
N ALA A 102 4.34 23.52 -12.28
CA ALA A 102 3.94 22.32 -13.03
C ALA A 102 2.51 21.91 -12.69
N ALA A 103 2.10 22.02 -11.43
CA ALA A 103 0.71 21.79 -11.01
C ALA A 103 -0.25 22.79 -11.64
N ASP A 104 0.14 24.07 -11.66
CA ASP A 104 -0.64 25.15 -12.26
C ASP A 104 -0.89 24.93 -13.76
N VAL A 105 0.14 24.51 -14.50
CA VAL A 105 0.05 24.15 -15.92
C VAL A 105 -0.78 22.88 -16.11
N ALA A 106 -0.54 21.84 -15.32
CA ALA A 106 -1.23 20.57 -15.45
C ALA A 106 -2.74 20.70 -15.16
N ALA A 107 -3.14 21.57 -14.24
CA ALA A 107 -4.54 21.85 -13.92
C ALA A 107 -5.33 22.47 -15.10
N GLU A 108 -4.66 22.89 -16.18
CA GLU A 108 -5.36 23.34 -17.38
C GLU A 108 -5.97 22.18 -18.19
N SER A 109 -5.39 20.98 -18.11
CA SER A 109 -5.77 19.83 -18.96
C SER A 109 -5.99 18.51 -18.22
N ALA A 110 -5.48 18.36 -16.99
CA ALA A 110 -5.67 17.14 -16.20
C ALA A 110 -7.06 17.11 -15.54
N ASP A 111 -7.60 15.90 -15.37
CA ASP A 111 -8.83 15.68 -14.62
C ASP A 111 -8.62 15.74 -13.09
N LYS A 112 -7.38 15.45 -12.66
CA LYS A 112 -6.95 15.52 -11.26
C LYS A 112 -5.47 15.87 -11.18
N VAL A 113 -5.09 16.71 -10.22
CA VAL A 113 -3.69 16.96 -9.87
C VAL A 113 -3.39 16.28 -8.54
N ARG A 114 -2.26 15.55 -8.44
CA ARG A 114 -1.71 15.13 -7.14
C ARG A 114 -0.56 16.05 -6.77
N ILE A 115 -0.56 16.48 -5.51
CA ILE A 115 0.59 17.11 -4.85
C ILE A 115 1.07 16.27 -3.66
N ASN A 116 2.32 16.45 -3.25
CA ASN A 116 2.88 15.87 -2.03
C ASN A 116 3.23 17.01 -1.05
N PRO A 117 2.49 17.16 0.07
CA PRO A 117 2.75 18.18 1.08
C PRO A 117 4.20 18.32 1.54
N GLY A 118 4.95 17.21 1.60
CA GLY A 118 6.31 17.24 2.11
C GLY A 118 7.33 17.90 1.16
N ASN A 119 7.03 17.89 -0.13
CA ASN A 119 7.92 18.40 -1.19
C ASN A 119 7.34 19.58 -1.98
N TYR A 120 6.03 19.83 -1.85
CA TYR A 120 5.34 20.92 -2.53
C TYR A 120 5.76 22.26 -1.92
N ASN A 121 6.40 23.11 -2.74
CA ASN A 121 6.89 24.40 -2.28
C ASN A 121 5.75 25.43 -2.21
N ASP A 122 4.98 25.41 -1.13
CA ASP A 122 3.85 26.32 -0.90
C ASP A 122 4.26 27.75 -0.48
N LYS A 123 5.41 28.22 -0.94
CA LYS A 123 5.83 29.60 -0.68
C LYS A 123 5.01 30.56 -1.54
N GLY A 124 4.40 31.55 -0.88
CA GLY A 124 3.70 32.65 -1.56
C GLY A 124 2.25 32.35 -1.98
N GLY A 125 1.56 31.42 -1.30
CA GLY A 125 0.16 31.08 -1.60
C GLY A 125 -0.01 30.24 -2.86
N ALA A 126 0.95 29.36 -3.14
CA ALA A 126 0.95 28.56 -4.35
C ALA A 126 -0.12 27.45 -4.31
N LEU A 127 -0.45 26.97 -3.12
CA LEU A 127 -1.60 26.09 -2.88
C LEU A 127 -2.90 26.85 -3.14
N ASP A 128 -3.07 28.05 -2.57
CA ASP A 128 -4.27 28.88 -2.73
C ASP A 128 -4.58 29.12 -4.22
N SER A 129 -3.58 29.54 -4.99
CA SER A 129 -3.69 29.74 -6.43
C SER A 129 -4.08 28.46 -7.18
N LEU A 130 -3.55 27.31 -6.75
CA LEU A 130 -3.90 26.01 -7.34
C LEU A 130 -5.35 25.63 -7.00
N LEU A 131 -5.79 25.85 -5.76
CA LEU A 131 -7.16 25.57 -5.32
C LEU A 131 -8.18 26.39 -6.12
N GLU A 132 -7.94 27.69 -6.30
CA GLU A 132 -8.78 28.58 -7.10
C GLU A 132 -8.89 28.11 -8.56
N LYS A 133 -7.75 27.72 -9.16
CA LYS A 133 -7.73 27.20 -10.54
C LYS A 133 -8.48 25.88 -10.64
N CYS A 134 -8.22 24.94 -9.74
CA CYS A 134 -8.89 23.65 -9.70
C CYS A 134 -10.41 23.82 -9.53
N ALA A 135 -10.85 24.73 -8.65
CA ALA A 135 -12.26 25.05 -8.46
C ALA A 135 -12.90 25.59 -9.75
N ARG A 136 -12.24 26.56 -10.41
CA ARG A 136 -12.72 27.15 -11.66
C ARG A 136 -12.84 26.13 -12.81
N ARG A 137 -11.91 25.18 -12.87
CA ARG A 137 -11.81 24.20 -13.96
C ARG A 137 -12.55 22.88 -13.67
N GLY A 138 -12.99 22.67 -12.43
CA GLY A 138 -13.60 21.40 -12.01
C GLY A 138 -12.58 20.27 -11.85
N VAL A 139 -11.31 20.59 -11.64
CA VAL A 139 -10.21 19.61 -11.49
C VAL A 139 -10.15 19.15 -10.04
N ALA A 140 -10.01 17.84 -9.82
CA ALA A 140 -9.84 17.30 -8.48
C ALA A 140 -8.39 17.49 -7.98
N LEU A 141 -8.21 17.60 -6.66
CA LEU A 141 -6.89 17.62 -6.03
C LEU A 141 -6.69 16.36 -5.19
N ARG A 142 -5.54 15.69 -5.32
CA ARG A 142 -5.11 14.66 -4.39
C ARG A 142 -3.98 15.17 -3.50
N ILE A 143 -4.21 15.20 -2.20
CA ILE A 143 -3.18 15.40 -1.17
C ILE A 143 -2.56 14.05 -0.83
N GLY A 144 -1.37 13.78 -1.35
CA GLY A 144 -0.72 12.47 -1.21
C GLY A 144 0.56 12.52 -0.41
N VAL A 145 0.47 12.18 0.88
CA VAL A 145 1.60 12.09 1.82
C VAL A 145 2.24 10.71 1.73
N ASN A 146 3.56 10.68 1.55
CA ASN A 146 4.33 9.44 1.58
C ASN A 146 5.27 9.46 2.80
N HIS A 147 5.36 8.32 3.49
CA HIS A 147 6.38 8.02 4.48
C HIS A 147 7.78 8.20 3.88
N GLY A 148 8.73 8.72 4.65
CA GLY A 148 10.08 9.04 4.15
C GLY A 148 10.18 10.33 3.33
N SER A 149 9.06 11.05 3.10
CA SER A 149 9.04 12.32 2.35
C SER A 149 8.34 13.45 3.08
N LEU A 150 8.19 13.38 4.41
CA LEU A 150 7.63 14.48 5.20
C LEU A 150 8.50 15.74 5.07
N SER A 151 7.87 16.92 5.15
CA SER A 151 8.60 18.18 5.17
C SER A 151 9.52 18.24 6.40
N SER A 152 10.63 18.97 6.32
CA SER A 152 11.58 19.08 7.45
C SER A 152 10.88 19.52 8.74
N ARG A 153 9.94 20.46 8.67
CA ARG A 153 9.16 20.89 9.84
C ARG A 153 8.32 19.76 10.44
N MET A 154 7.64 18.97 9.60
CA MET A 154 6.83 17.84 10.08
C MET A 154 7.71 16.75 10.69
N PHE A 155 8.86 16.47 10.06
CA PHE A 155 9.84 15.52 10.58
C PHE A 155 10.42 15.97 11.93
N ASP A 156 10.76 17.25 12.10
CA ASP A 156 11.31 17.77 13.35
C ASP A 156 10.30 17.72 14.50
N LEU A 157 9.00 17.91 14.20
CA LEU A 157 7.93 17.92 15.20
C LEU A 157 7.45 16.52 15.59
N TYR A 158 7.33 15.60 14.62
CA TYR A 158 6.66 14.31 14.80
C TYR A 158 7.55 13.10 14.46
N GLY A 159 8.72 13.31 13.88
CA GLY A 159 9.49 12.25 13.22
C GLY A 159 8.80 11.74 11.95
N ASP A 160 9.38 10.69 11.36
CA ASP A 160 8.79 9.97 10.22
C ASP A 160 7.81 8.89 10.71
N THR A 161 6.72 9.34 11.31
CA THR A 161 5.72 8.54 12.04
C THR A 161 4.34 8.61 11.38
N PRO A 162 3.43 7.65 11.65
CA PRO A 162 2.03 7.76 11.23
C PRO A 162 1.38 9.09 11.65
N GLU A 163 1.65 9.56 12.86
CA GLU A 163 1.15 10.83 13.40
C GLU A 163 1.64 12.03 12.58
N GLY A 164 2.92 12.05 12.21
CA GLY A 164 3.50 13.08 11.34
C GLY A 164 2.87 13.09 9.95
N MET A 165 2.56 11.90 9.39
CA MET A 165 1.85 11.79 8.12
C MET A 165 0.43 12.38 8.21
N VAL A 166 -0.31 12.05 9.27
CA VAL A 166 -1.67 12.55 9.51
C VAL A 166 -1.66 14.07 9.71
N ALA A 167 -0.73 14.58 10.53
CA ALA A 167 -0.58 16.01 10.77
C ALA A 167 -0.31 16.78 9.45
N SER A 168 0.59 16.25 8.62
CA SER A 168 0.89 16.83 7.31
C SER A 168 -0.31 16.84 6.37
N ALA A 169 -1.14 15.79 6.39
CA ALA A 169 -2.34 15.72 5.57
C ALA A 169 -3.41 16.70 6.05
N MET A 170 -3.73 16.68 7.35
CA MET A 170 -4.77 17.51 7.95
C MET A 170 -4.47 19.00 7.80
N GLU A 171 -3.21 19.42 7.79
CA GLU A 171 -2.82 20.81 7.50
C GLU A 171 -3.32 21.27 6.12
N TYR A 172 -3.10 20.46 5.08
CA TYR A 172 -3.56 20.76 3.72
C TYR A 172 -5.08 20.61 3.57
N LEU A 173 -5.71 19.68 4.29
CA LEU A 173 -7.18 19.52 4.28
C LEU A 173 -7.90 20.70 4.92
N ARG A 174 -7.34 21.27 6.00
CA ARG A 174 -7.85 22.50 6.60
C ARG A 174 -7.74 23.66 5.62
N ALA A 175 -6.60 23.82 4.95
CA ALA A 175 -6.46 24.83 3.89
C ALA A 175 -7.49 24.65 2.76
N CYS A 176 -7.72 23.43 2.29
CA CYS A 176 -8.77 23.16 1.29
C CYS A 176 -10.17 23.57 1.80
N ARG A 177 -10.49 23.25 3.06
CA ARG A 177 -11.77 23.64 3.70
C ARG A 177 -11.91 25.15 3.83
N ASP A 178 -10.84 25.85 4.24
CA ASP A 178 -10.84 27.31 4.40
C ASP A 178 -11.09 28.03 3.05
N HIS A 179 -10.66 27.42 1.95
CA HIS A 179 -10.95 27.85 0.57
C HIS A 179 -12.29 27.32 0.02
N ASN A 180 -13.10 26.62 0.82
CA ASN A 180 -14.35 25.97 0.40
C ASN A 180 -14.17 25.03 -0.81
N PHE A 181 -13.01 24.38 -0.90
CA PHE A 181 -12.66 23.44 -1.95
C PHE A 181 -12.79 22.00 -1.46
N HIS A 182 -13.81 21.29 -1.95
CA HIS A 182 -14.13 19.94 -1.49
C HIS A 182 -13.87 18.82 -2.52
N ASN A 183 -13.42 19.16 -3.74
CA ASN A 183 -13.06 18.17 -4.76
C ASN A 183 -11.67 17.56 -4.46
N VAL A 184 -11.54 16.96 -3.27
CA VAL A 184 -10.28 16.57 -2.64
C VAL A 184 -10.25 15.06 -2.35
N VAL A 185 -9.14 14.42 -2.70
CA VAL A 185 -8.82 13.02 -2.38
C VAL A 185 -7.57 12.97 -1.51
N VAL A 186 -7.47 12.01 -0.60
CA VAL A 186 -6.32 11.90 0.32
C VAL A 186 -5.67 10.53 0.23
N SER A 187 -4.34 10.46 0.34
CA SER A 187 -3.62 9.18 0.44
C SER A 187 -2.43 9.27 1.39
N MET A 188 -2.29 8.26 2.25
CA MET A 188 -1.12 8.00 3.11
C MET A 188 -0.40 6.76 2.57
N LYS A 189 0.85 6.86 2.10
CA LYS A 189 1.56 5.68 1.57
C LYS A 189 2.82 5.37 2.34
N SER A 190 3.07 4.09 2.56
CA SER A 190 4.33 3.57 3.08
C SER A 190 4.64 2.22 2.43
N SER A 191 5.92 1.87 2.35
CA SER A 191 6.43 0.53 2.05
C SER A 191 6.24 -0.43 3.24
N ASN A 192 6.06 0.13 4.44
CA ASN A 192 5.71 -0.61 5.64
C ASN A 192 4.18 -0.65 5.79
N VAL A 193 3.63 -1.86 5.60
CA VAL A 193 2.19 -2.11 5.64
C VAL A 193 1.55 -1.68 6.95
N ARG A 194 2.21 -1.88 8.10
CA ARG A 194 1.67 -1.47 9.41
C ARG A 194 1.56 0.04 9.52
N VAL A 195 2.63 0.76 9.17
CA VAL A 195 2.67 2.24 9.17
C VAL A 195 1.55 2.79 8.29
N MET A 196 1.37 2.22 7.08
CA MET A 196 0.30 2.62 6.18
C MET A 196 -1.08 2.44 6.83
N ILE A 197 -1.37 1.24 7.36
CA ILE A 197 -2.68 0.93 7.94
C ILE A 197 -2.99 1.86 9.12
N TYR A 198 -2.02 2.04 10.03
CA TYR A 198 -2.19 2.92 11.19
C TYR A 198 -2.41 4.37 10.78
N ALA A 199 -1.65 4.88 9.81
CA ALA A 199 -1.81 6.25 9.30
C ALA A 199 -3.20 6.49 8.69
N TYR A 200 -3.76 5.54 7.94
CA TYR A 200 -5.13 5.69 7.42
C TYR A 200 -6.18 5.64 8.51
N ARG A 201 -6.08 4.70 9.46
CA ARG A 201 -7.03 4.60 10.58
C ARG A 201 -7.01 5.88 11.42
N MET A 202 -5.82 6.41 11.72
CA MET A 202 -5.64 7.69 12.43
C MET A 202 -6.17 8.88 11.62
N LEU A 203 -5.95 8.90 10.29
CA LEU A 203 -6.45 9.96 9.41
C LEU A 203 -7.98 9.97 9.39
N VAL A 204 -8.62 8.81 9.32
CA VAL A 204 -10.09 8.70 9.38
C VAL A 204 -10.61 9.31 10.69
N GLU A 205 -10.01 8.95 11.82
CA GLU A 205 -10.40 9.54 13.10
C GLU A 205 -10.19 11.06 13.12
N ALA A 206 -9.03 11.54 12.65
CA ALA A 206 -8.72 12.97 12.63
C ALA A 206 -9.71 13.75 11.75
N MET A 207 -10.07 13.20 10.59
CA MET A 207 -11.08 13.77 9.70
C MET A 207 -12.46 13.79 10.38
N GLN A 208 -12.89 12.70 11.02
CA GLN A 208 -14.18 12.62 11.72
C GLN A 208 -14.29 13.66 12.84
N ARG A 209 -13.23 13.86 13.63
CA ARG A 209 -13.19 14.89 14.69
C ARG A 209 -13.35 16.31 14.16
N GLU A 210 -12.98 16.55 12.91
CA GLU A 210 -13.13 17.84 12.23
C GLU A 210 -14.27 17.86 11.21
N GLU A 211 -15.18 16.88 11.28
CA GLU A 211 -16.36 16.76 10.41
C GLU A 211 -16.00 16.71 8.91
N MET A 212 -14.86 16.11 8.57
CA MET A 212 -14.39 15.87 7.21
C MET A 212 -14.62 14.41 6.81
N ASN A 213 -14.99 14.19 5.55
CA ASN A 213 -15.23 12.85 5.02
C ASN A 213 -14.68 12.65 3.59
N TYR A 214 -13.52 13.21 3.28
CA TYR A 214 -12.92 13.10 1.95
C TYR A 214 -12.63 11.64 1.53
N PRO A 215 -12.70 11.31 0.22
CA PRO A 215 -12.30 10.01 -0.32
C PRO A 215 -10.84 9.65 -0.08
N LEU A 216 -10.59 8.36 0.14
CA LEU A 216 -9.27 7.81 0.41
C LEU A 216 -8.75 6.98 -0.78
N HIS A 217 -7.61 7.38 -1.31
CA HIS A 217 -6.83 6.61 -2.28
C HIS A 217 -5.86 5.72 -1.54
N LEU A 218 -6.06 4.40 -1.57
CA LEU A 218 -5.18 3.43 -0.92
C LEU A 218 -4.06 2.94 -1.85
N GLY A 219 -2.97 2.50 -1.25
CA GLY A 219 -1.93 1.78 -1.97
C GLY A 219 -0.66 1.67 -1.15
N VAL A 220 -0.11 0.46 -1.09
CA VAL A 220 1.24 0.23 -0.60
C VAL A 220 2.22 0.77 -1.65
N THR A 221 3.20 1.55 -1.22
CA THR A 221 4.28 1.99 -2.11
C THR A 221 5.40 0.96 -2.07
N GLU A 222 6.20 0.89 -3.13
CA GLU A 222 7.38 0.03 -3.15
C GLU A 222 7.11 -1.46 -2.81
N ALA A 223 6.01 -2.01 -3.33
CA ALA A 223 5.60 -3.36 -2.97
C ALA A 223 6.57 -4.44 -3.50
N GLY A 224 7.36 -4.10 -4.53
CA GLY A 224 8.22 -5.03 -5.26
C GLY A 224 7.51 -5.58 -6.51
N ASP A 225 8.01 -6.70 -7.03
CA ASP A 225 7.52 -7.40 -8.21
C ASP A 225 6.87 -8.75 -7.86
N GLY A 226 6.15 -9.31 -8.83
CA GLY A 226 5.69 -10.69 -8.80
C GLY A 226 4.72 -11.00 -7.65
N ASN A 227 4.87 -12.20 -7.08
CA ASN A 227 3.96 -12.71 -6.04
C ASN A 227 4.07 -11.91 -4.73
N GLU A 228 5.30 -11.54 -4.35
CA GLU A 228 5.58 -10.79 -3.13
C GLU A 228 4.90 -9.41 -3.16
N GLY A 229 5.00 -8.69 -4.28
CA GLY A 229 4.36 -7.39 -4.45
C GLY A 229 2.84 -7.45 -4.40
N ARG A 230 2.23 -8.49 -5.00
CA ARG A 230 0.78 -8.72 -4.95
C ARG A 230 0.31 -9.03 -3.53
N ILE A 231 0.98 -9.94 -2.82
CA ILE A 231 0.65 -10.30 -1.44
C ILE A 231 0.82 -9.09 -0.52
N LYS A 232 1.95 -8.38 -0.59
CA LYS A 232 2.20 -7.20 0.24
C LYS A 232 1.16 -6.10 0.01
N SER A 233 0.77 -5.88 -1.24
CA SER A 233 -0.30 -4.94 -1.58
C SER A 233 -1.66 -5.39 -1.04
N ALA A 234 -1.99 -6.68 -1.17
CA ALA A 234 -3.26 -7.24 -0.70
C ALA A 234 -3.35 -7.25 0.84
N VAL A 235 -2.26 -7.53 1.58
CA VAL A 235 -2.24 -7.37 3.05
C VAL A 235 -2.55 -5.92 3.43
N GLY A 236 -1.87 -4.94 2.81
CA GLY A 236 -2.03 -3.53 3.20
C GLY A 236 -3.36 -2.91 2.78
N ILE A 237 -3.74 -3.07 1.51
CA ILE A 237 -4.99 -2.52 0.96
C ILE A 237 -6.18 -3.32 1.50
N GLY A 238 -6.08 -4.65 1.53
CA GLY A 238 -7.14 -5.54 2.01
C GLY A 238 -7.50 -5.30 3.47
N ALA A 239 -6.51 -5.02 4.33
CA ALA A 239 -6.80 -4.69 5.73
C ALA A 239 -7.68 -3.44 5.89
N LEU A 240 -7.40 -2.39 5.13
CA LEU A 240 -8.19 -1.15 5.17
C LEU A 240 -9.56 -1.34 4.52
N LEU A 241 -9.61 -2.06 3.39
CA LEU A 241 -10.88 -2.40 2.76
C LEU A 241 -11.74 -3.28 3.67
N ALA A 242 -11.16 -4.18 4.46
CA ALA A 242 -11.89 -4.99 5.45
C ALA A 242 -12.48 -4.15 6.58
N ASP A 243 -11.82 -3.04 6.93
CA ASP A 243 -12.31 -2.04 7.89
C ASP A 243 -13.30 -1.04 7.24
N GLY A 244 -13.66 -1.22 5.97
CA GLY A 244 -14.55 -0.32 5.22
C GLY A 244 -13.91 0.99 4.77
N ILE A 245 -12.59 1.11 4.88
CA ILE A 245 -11.82 2.31 4.53
C ILE A 245 -11.29 2.15 3.10
N GLY A 246 -11.60 3.10 2.23
CA GLY A 246 -11.04 3.19 0.87
C GLY A 246 -12.10 3.44 -0.19
N ASP A 247 -11.78 4.34 -1.12
CA ASP A 247 -12.68 4.76 -2.21
C ASP A 247 -12.06 4.56 -3.58
N THR A 248 -10.74 4.43 -3.60
CA THR A 248 -9.98 4.06 -4.79
C THR A 248 -8.66 3.44 -4.38
N ILE A 249 -8.10 2.55 -5.21
CA ILE A 249 -6.85 1.86 -4.89
C ILE A 249 -5.87 1.93 -6.06
N ARG A 250 -4.59 1.76 -5.75
CA ARG A 250 -3.55 1.39 -6.71
C ARG A 250 -2.63 0.35 -6.08
N VAL A 251 -2.49 -0.81 -6.74
CA VAL A 251 -1.42 -1.77 -6.48
C VAL A 251 -0.15 -1.21 -7.14
N SER A 252 0.98 -1.15 -6.44
CA SER A 252 2.23 -0.58 -7.01
C SER A 252 3.23 -1.71 -7.26
N LEU A 253 3.31 -2.21 -8.50
CA LEU A 253 4.18 -3.33 -8.87
C LEU A 253 5.34 -2.86 -9.75
N THR A 254 6.53 -3.42 -9.56
CA THR A 254 7.65 -3.27 -10.49
C THR A 254 7.45 -4.16 -11.73
N GLU A 255 6.33 -3.96 -12.41
CA GLU A 255 5.85 -4.67 -13.60
C GLU A 255 5.20 -3.66 -14.56
N GLU A 256 4.67 -4.11 -15.69
CA GLU A 256 3.88 -3.25 -16.56
C GLU A 256 2.54 -2.84 -15.87
N PRO A 257 2.06 -1.59 -16.04
CA PRO A 257 0.91 -1.03 -15.30
C PRO A 257 -0.39 -1.83 -15.39
N GLU A 258 -0.62 -2.55 -16.49
CA GLU A 258 -1.77 -3.42 -16.72
C GLU A 258 -1.84 -4.54 -15.66
N ARG A 259 -0.68 -5.02 -15.21
CA ARG A 259 -0.58 -6.03 -14.13
C ARG A 259 -1.05 -5.45 -12.79
N GLU A 260 -0.86 -4.16 -12.54
CA GLU A 260 -1.41 -3.47 -11.38
C GLU A 260 -2.95 -3.46 -11.43
N VAL A 261 -3.53 -3.21 -12.61
CA VAL A 261 -4.98 -3.15 -12.82
C VAL A 261 -5.62 -4.52 -12.54
N VAL A 262 -5.05 -5.59 -13.10
CA VAL A 262 -5.54 -6.96 -12.89
C VAL A 262 -5.53 -7.32 -11.40
N ALA A 263 -4.41 -7.10 -10.71
CA ALA A 263 -4.31 -7.38 -9.28
C ALA A 263 -5.27 -6.51 -8.44
N GLY A 264 -5.39 -5.23 -8.78
CA GLY A 264 -6.30 -4.32 -8.10
C GLY A 264 -7.77 -4.71 -8.24
N ARG A 265 -8.19 -5.12 -9.44
CA ARG A 265 -9.55 -5.59 -9.70
C ARG A 265 -9.86 -6.88 -8.93
N MET A 266 -8.98 -7.87 -8.99
CA MET A 266 -9.12 -9.11 -8.22
C MET A 266 -9.32 -8.82 -6.72
N LEU A 267 -8.57 -7.86 -6.17
CA LEU A 267 -8.72 -7.45 -4.78
C LEU A 267 -10.06 -6.74 -4.53
N VAL A 268 -10.41 -5.72 -5.31
CA VAL A 268 -11.66 -4.96 -5.11
C VAL A 268 -12.89 -5.86 -5.26
N ASP A 269 -12.92 -6.68 -6.31
CA ASP A 269 -14.03 -7.59 -6.59
C ASP A 269 -14.21 -8.61 -5.44
N TYR A 270 -13.10 -9.11 -4.87
CA TYR A 270 -13.15 -9.98 -3.70
C TYR A 270 -13.67 -9.26 -2.44
N MET A 271 -13.24 -8.01 -2.22
CA MET A 271 -13.62 -7.24 -1.03
C MET A 271 -15.04 -6.68 -1.09
N ALA A 272 -15.63 -6.56 -2.29
CA ALA A 272 -16.97 -6.04 -2.48
C ALA A 272 -18.06 -6.97 -1.92
N ASP A 273 -17.84 -8.28 -1.93
CA ASP A 273 -18.80 -9.28 -1.45
C ASP A 273 -18.61 -9.59 0.05
N ARG A 274 -18.60 -8.56 0.90
CA ARG A 274 -18.41 -8.68 2.36
C ARG A 274 -19.60 -8.29 3.21
N GLU A 275 -20.71 -7.89 2.58
CA GLU A 275 -21.95 -7.64 3.30
C GLU A 275 -22.46 -8.93 3.94
N GLU A 276 -22.62 -8.90 5.26
CA GLU A 276 -23.20 -9.99 6.03
C GLU A 276 -24.63 -9.61 6.42
N ALA A 277 -25.58 -10.55 6.27
CA ALA A 277 -26.93 -10.39 6.77
C ALA A 277 -26.92 -10.36 8.30
N ASP A 278 -27.76 -9.49 8.92
CA ASP A 278 -27.99 -9.29 10.36
C ASP A 278 -27.47 -10.42 11.28
N VAL A 279 -26.15 -10.38 11.57
CA VAL A 279 -25.55 -11.30 12.55
C VAL A 279 -25.80 -10.71 13.93
N ALA A 280 -26.61 -11.39 14.74
CA ALA A 280 -26.78 -11.02 16.15
C ALA A 280 -25.42 -11.15 16.88
N TRP A 281 -24.82 -10.01 17.21
CA TRP A 281 -23.56 -9.91 17.95
C TRP A 281 -23.82 -9.49 19.40
N GLU A 282 -23.10 -10.10 20.34
CA GLU A 282 -23.25 -9.85 21.78
C GLU A 282 -22.38 -8.67 22.23
N PRO A 283 -22.96 -7.58 22.78
CA PRO A 283 -22.22 -6.39 23.17
C PRO A 283 -21.15 -6.63 24.25
N ALA A 284 -21.37 -7.55 25.18
CA ALA A 284 -20.44 -7.78 26.30
C ALA A 284 -19.07 -8.34 25.86
N ALA A 285 -19.05 -9.20 24.83
CA ALA A 285 -17.80 -9.70 24.24
C ALA A 285 -17.07 -8.60 23.44
N ALA A 286 -17.82 -7.64 22.89
CA ALA A 286 -17.29 -6.48 22.16
C ALA A 286 -16.46 -5.57 23.08
N ASP A 287 -17.04 -5.19 24.23
CA ASP A 287 -16.44 -4.22 25.15
C ASP A 287 -15.09 -4.71 25.71
N SER A 288 -15.00 -5.99 26.08
CA SER A 288 -13.75 -6.58 26.59
C SER A 288 -12.67 -6.65 25.50
N PHE A 289 -13.04 -6.98 24.27
CA PHE A 289 -12.10 -7.04 23.14
C PHE A 289 -11.57 -5.64 22.79
N GLU A 290 -12.46 -4.65 22.68
CA GLU A 290 -12.11 -3.28 22.32
C GLU A 290 -11.14 -2.62 23.32
N GLN A 291 -11.19 -2.98 24.60
CA GLN A 291 -10.27 -2.46 25.61
C GLN A 291 -8.82 -2.95 25.44
N LYS A 292 -8.63 -4.14 24.83
CA LYS A 292 -7.30 -4.73 24.61
C LYS A 292 -6.78 -4.51 23.19
N TYR A 293 -7.69 -4.36 22.24
CA TYR A 293 -7.40 -4.12 20.84
C TYR A 293 -6.76 -2.74 20.62
N SER A 294 -5.70 -2.70 19.81
CA SER A 294 -5.00 -1.48 19.45
C SER A 294 -5.00 -1.32 17.92
N PRO A 295 -5.80 -0.39 17.37
CA PRO A 295 -5.88 -0.21 15.91
C PRO A 295 -4.72 0.59 15.31
N PHE A 296 -3.93 1.24 16.16
CA PHE A 296 -2.91 2.24 15.77
C PHE A 296 -1.47 1.81 16.05
N GLU A 297 -1.30 0.73 16.80
CA GLU A 297 -0.01 0.18 17.16
C GLU A 297 -0.11 -1.34 17.20
N TYR A 298 0.95 -2.02 16.79
CA TYR A 298 1.02 -3.47 16.89
C TYR A 298 1.08 -3.89 18.36
N ARG A 299 0.06 -4.61 18.80
CA ARG A 299 0.05 -5.31 20.08
C ARG A 299 -0.40 -6.73 19.84
N ARG A 300 0.47 -7.67 20.17
CA ARG A 300 0.11 -9.08 20.08
C ARG A 300 -0.91 -9.41 21.18
N ASN A 301 -1.93 -10.16 20.82
CA ASN A 301 -2.85 -10.74 21.79
C ASN A 301 -2.10 -11.62 22.79
N VAL A 302 -2.50 -11.52 24.06
CA VAL A 302 -1.93 -12.33 25.12
C VAL A 302 -2.52 -13.73 25.05
N SER A 303 -1.72 -14.70 24.63
CA SER A 303 -2.04 -16.12 24.63
C SER A 303 -1.07 -16.91 25.50
N ALA A 304 -1.54 -18.05 26.02
CA ALA A 304 -0.69 -19.07 26.61
C ALA A 304 0.31 -19.58 25.57
N GLN A 305 1.45 -20.08 26.02
CA GLN A 305 2.43 -20.70 25.13
C GLN A 305 2.23 -22.22 25.12
N VAL A 306 2.03 -22.79 23.92
CA VAL A 306 1.97 -24.24 23.68
C VAL A 306 3.12 -24.60 22.76
N GLY A 307 4.19 -25.19 23.31
CA GLY A 307 5.40 -25.47 22.56
C GLY A 307 5.98 -24.19 21.93
N ARG A 308 5.95 -24.13 20.60
CA ARG A 308 6.42 -22.99 19.79
C ARG A 308 5.29 -22.06 19.30
N VAL A 309 4.06 -22.20 19.81
CA VAL A 309 2.91 -21.40 19.39
C VAL A 309 2.37 -20.56 20.55
N GLY A 310 1.97 -19.32 20.27
CA GLY A 310 1.48 -18.38 21.27
C GLY A 310 2.58 -17.70 22.08
N GLY A 311 2.17 -16.94 23.10
CA GLY A 311 3.08 -16.17 23.95
C GLY A 311 3.95 -15.21 23.14
N ASN A 312 5.28 -15.38 23.21
CA ASN A 312 6.24 -14.54 22.48
C ASN A 312 6.82 -15.21 21.22
N CYS A 313 6.32 -16.39 20.81
CA CYS A 313 6.84 -17.14 19.67
C CYS A 313 6.37 -16.58 18.33
N VAL A 314 7.20 -16.57 17.28
CA VAL A 314 6.74 -16.11 15.95
C VAL A 314 5.58 -16.99 15.43
N PRO A 315 4.63 -16.44 14.65
CA PRO A 315 3.53 -17.25 14.13
C PRO A 315 3.99 -18.41 13.24
N LEU A 316 3.33 -19.56 13.37
CA LEU A 316 3.66 -20.79 12.64
C LEU A 316 2.62 -21.13 11.57
N LEU A 317 3.08 -21.86 10.56
CA LEU A 317 2.19 -22.55 9.64
C LEU A 317 1.68 -23.84 10.31
N CYS A 318 0.46 -24.26 9.98
CA CYS A 318 -0.11 -25.52 10.45
C CYS A 318 0.79 -26.74 10.14
N SER A 319 1.49 -26.72 8.99
CA SER A 319 2.42 -27.76 8.56
C SER A 319 3.71 -27.83 9.39
N GLU A 320 4.08 -26.74 10.07
CA GLU A 320 5.27 -26.68 10.92
C GLU A 320 5.01 -27.20 12.34
N MET A 321 3.75 -27.35 12.73
CA MET A 321 3.33 -27.69 14.09
C MET A 321 3.42 -29.20 14.35
N THR A 322 3.70 -29.58 15.59
CA THR A 322 3.52 -30.97 16.06
C THR A 322 2.05 -31.28 16.31
N GLU A 323 1.70 -32.56 16.48
CA GLU A 323 0.35 -32.97 16.85
C GLU A 323 -0.08 -32.39 18.21
N GLU A 324 0.83 -32.35 19.17
CA GLU A 324 0.61 -31.75 20.49
C GLU A 324 0.37 -30.24 20.39
N GLU A 325 1.17 -29.53 19.58
CA GLU A 325 0.97 -28.10 19.32
C GLU A 325 -0.39 -27.84 18.68
N ARG A 326 -0.80 -28.65 17.68
CA ARG A 326 -2.12 -28.54 17.04
C ARG A 326 -3.29 -28.83 18.00
N ALA A 327 -3.13 -29.76 18.93
CA ALA A 327 -4.16 -30.06 19.91
C ALA A 327 -4.32 -28.96 20.97
N GLY A 328 -3.26 -28.19 21.26
CA GLY A 328 -3.27 -27.15 22.28
C GLY A 328 -3.71 -25.76 21.79
N VAL A 329 -3.87 -25.54 20.48
CA VAL A 329 -4.38 -24.28 19.93
C VAL A 329 -5.91 -24.26 19.80
N CYS A 330 -6.48 -23.06 19.76
CA CYS A 330 -7.85 -22.84 19.32
C CYS A 330 -7.85 -22.59 17.80
N ALA A 331 -8.24 -23.60 17.03
CA ALA A 331 -8.42 -23.49 15.59
C ALA A 331 -9.78 -22.84 15.26
N ILE A 332 -9.77 -21.76 14.49
CA ILE A 332 -10.97 -21.02 14.11
C ILE A 332 -11.05 -20.99 12.58
N GLU A 333 -12.00 -21.77 12.04
CA GLU A 333 -12.27 -21.82 10.61
C GLU A 333 -13.31 -20.77 10.21
N ALA A 334 -13.00 -19.94 9.22
CA ALA A 334 -13.98 -19.04 8.62
C ALA A 334 -14.55 -19.62 7.32
N VAL A 335 -15.88 -19.67 7.23
CA VAL A 335 -16.61 -20.34 6.13
C VAL A 335 -17.49 -19.40 5.31
N GLY A 336 -17.85 -18.24 5.86
CA GLY A 336 -18.69 -17.26 5.18
C GLY A 336 -17.88 -16.30 4.30
N LYS A 337 -18.55 -15.23 3.89
CA LYS A 337 -18.04 -14.25 2.93
C LYS A 337 -17.11 -13.21 3.55
N ASN A 338 -17.21 -12.97 4.87
CA ASN A 338 -16.40 -12.01 5.58
C ASN A 338 -15.59 -12.68 6.71
N PRO A 339 -14.51 -13.39 6.35
CA PRO A 339 -13.73 -14.16 7.32
C PRO A 339 -13.10 -13.30 8.42
N VAL A 340 -12.76 -12.04 8.11
CA VAL A 340 -12.19 -11.10 9.08
C VAL A 340 -13.17 -10.84 10.22
N ALA A 341 -14.44 -10.60 9.90
CA ALA A 341 -15.48 -10.40 10.92
C ALA A 341 -15.78 -11.70 11.68
N GLU A 342 -15.86 -12.85 11.01
CA GLU A 342 -16.02 -14.16 11.65
C GLU A 342 -14.92 -14.45 12.67
N TRP A 343 -13.65 -14.25 12.29
CA TRP A 343 -12.52 -14.47 13.18
C TRP A 343 -12.50 -13.47 14.34
N ARG A 344 -12.72 -12.17 14.09
CA ARG A 344 -12.80 -11.16 15.17
C ARG A 344 -13.87 -11.53 16.21
N ARG A 345 -15.06 -11.95 15.75
CA ARG A 345 -16.16 -12.40 16.64
C ARG A 345 -15.78 -13.65 17.43
N ALA A 346 -15.19 -14.64 16.78
CA ALA A 346 -14.78 -15.88 17.44
C ALA A 346 -13.69 -15.67 18.48
N ILE A 347 -12.70 -14.80 18.18
CA ILE A 347 -11.63 -14.44 19.12
C ILE A 347 -12.20 -13.66 20.31
N ALA A 348 -13.09 -12.70 20.08
CA ALA A 348 -13.73 -11.94 21.15
C ALA A 348 -14.57 -12.84 22.08
N ARG A 349 -15.32 -13.81 21.55
CA ARG A 349 -16.05 -14.82 22.36
C ARG A 349 -15.09 -15.68 23.18
N LYS A 350 -14.05 -16.21 22.54
CA LYS A 350 -13.00 -16.99 23.20
C LYS A 350 -12.39 -16.23 24.39
N GLU A 351 -12.08 -14.95 24.21
CA GLU A 351 -11.56 -14.12 25.29
C GLU A 351 -12.57 -13.87 26.42
N ALA A 352 -13.84 -13.65 26.09
CA ALA A 352 -14.91 -13.49 27.06
C ALA A 352 -15.12 -14.76 27.91
N ASP A 353 -14.91 -15.93 27.31
CA ASP A 353 -14.97 -17.23 27.98
C ASP A 353 -13.71 -17.55 28.84
N GLY A 354 -12.71 -16.66 28.85
CA GLY A 354 -11.46 -16.86 29.58
C GLY A 354 -10.54 -17.92 28.97
N ASP A 355 -10.76 -18.30 27.71
CA ASP A 355 -9.87 -19.19 26.98
C ASP A 355 -8.63 -18.41 26.52
N HIS A 356 -7.46 -18.81 27.00
CA HIS A 356 -6.17 -18.20 26.66
C HIS A 356 -5.30 -19.02 25.70
N ARG A 357 -5.79 -20.13 25.13
CA ARG A 357 -5.06 -20.89 24.11
C ARG A 357 -4.63 -20.02 22.92
N PRO A 358 -3.48 -20.31 22.27
CA PRO A 358 -3.10 -19.62 21.04
C PRO A 358 -4.15 -19.78 19.94
N VAL A 359 -4.26 -18.81 19.04
CA VAL A 359 -5.25 -18.80 17.97
C VAL A 359 -4.62 -19.24 16.64
N MET A 360 -5.16 -20.30 16.03
CA MET A 360 -4.85 -20.69 14.65
C MET A 360 -6.03 -20.33 13.75
N LEU A 361 -5.81 -19.48 12.76
CA LEU A 361 -6.85 -19.13 11.79
C LEU A 361 -6.77 -20.08 10.61
N SER A 362 -7.91 -20.64 10.21
CA SER A 362 -8.02 -21.52 9.05
C SER A 362 -9.09 -21.08 8.06
N ARG A 363 -8.83 -21.32 6.78
CA ARG A 363 -9.83 -21.13 5.71
C ARG A 363 -9.52 -22.00 4.50
N THR A 364 -10.59 -22.53 3.92
CA THR A 364 -10.54 -23.26 2.65
C THR A 364 -10.98 -22.33 1.52
N TYR A 365 -10.17 -22.24 0.47
CA TYR A 365 -10.47 -21.48 -0.75
C TYR A 365 -10.72 -22.44 -1.92
N SER A 366 -11.58 -22.00 -2.82
CA SER A 366 -11.65 -22.52 -4.19
C SER A 366 -11.41 -21.34 -5.13
N VAL A 367 -10.45 -21.51 -6.04
CA VAL A 367 -9.96 -20.44 -6.92
C VAL A 367 -9.65 -20.99 -8.31
N GLY A 368 -9.67 -20.12 -9.32
CA GLY A 368 -9.27 -20.46 -10.68
C GLY A 368 -7.76 -20.37 -10.92
N SER A 369 -7.01 -19.74 -10.02
CA SER A 369 -5.55 -19.57 -10.16
C SER A 369 -4.83 -19.33 -8.84
N ALA A 370 -3.53 -19.60 -8.80
CA ALA A 370 -2.69 -19.31 -7.64
C ALA A 370 -2.59 -17.78 -7.35
N ASP A 371 -2.67 -16.93 -8.36
CA ASP A 371 -2.69 -15.46 -8.18
C ASP A 371 -3.95 -15.00 -7.45
N GLU A 372 -5.09 -15.60 -7.76
CA GLU A 372 -6.34 -15.34 -7.06
C GLU A 372 -6.25 -15.77 -5.59
N LEU A 373 -5.69 -16.96 -5.30
CA LEU A 373 -5.46 -17.39 -3.93
C LEU A 373 -4.58 -16.40 -3.15
N ARG A 374 -3.46 -15.98 -3.75
CA ARG A 374 -2.50 -15.03 -3.14
C ARG A 374 -3.21 -13.75 -2.69
N ILE A 375 -4.02 -13.16 -3.58
CA ILE A 375 -4.71 -11.90 -3.30
C ILE A 375 -5.81 -12.10 -2.25
N LYS A 376 -6.67 -13.11 -2.42
CA LYS A 376 -7.79 -13.38 -1.49
C LYS A 376 -7.29 -13.68 -0.09
N ALA A 377 -6.35 -14.63 0.02
CA ALA A 377 -5.82 -15.03 1.32
C ALA A 377 -5.03 -13.90 2.00
N ALA A 378 -4.24 -13.14 1.26
CA ALA A 378 -3.51 -12.00 1.83
C ALA A 378 -4.45 -10.91 2.36
N ALA A 379 -5.56 -10.63 1.66
CA ALA A 379 -6.56 -9.68 2.11
C ALA A 379 -7.28 -10.12 3.39
N ASP A 380 -7.54 -11.43 3.54
CA ASP A 380 -8.21 -11.99 4.71
C ASP A 380 -7.30 -12.12 5.92
N PHE A 381 -6.19 -12.84 5.78
CA PHE A 381 -5.31 -13.16 6.89
C PHE A 381 -4.44 -11.98 7.30
N GLY A 382 -4.06 -11.12 6.35
CA GLY A 382 -3.12 -10.03 6.58
C GLY A 382 -3.52 -9.12 7.73
N VAL A 383 -4.79 -8.68 7.76
CA VAL A 383 -5.29 -7.80 8.82
C VAL A 383 -5.23 -8.45 10.20
N MET A 384 -5.50 -9.75 10.30
CA MET A 384 -5.49 -10.48 11.57
C MET A 384 -4.08 -10.53 12.18
N PHE A 385 -3.04 -10.63 11.34
CA PHE A 385 -1.64 -10.59 11.78
C PHE A 385 -1.12 -9.17 11.99
N VAL A 386 -1.56 -8.18 11.21
CA VAL A 386 -1.24 -6.76 11.45
C VAL A 386 -1.82 -6.29 12.77
N ASP A 387 -3.02 -6.77 13.12
CA ASP A 387 -3.71 -6.45 14.36
C ASP A 387 -3.24 -7.32 15.54
N GLY A 388 -2.34 -8.31 15.30
CA GLY A 388 -1.75 -9.14 16.35
C GLY A 388 -2.69 -10.18 16.96
N LEU A 389 -3.76 -10.56 16.25
CA LEU A 389 -4.86 -11.39 16.74
C LEU A 389 -4.67 -12.91 16.55
N ALA A 390 -3.62 -13.33 15.83
CA ALA A 390 -3.40 -14.72 15.46
C ALA A 390 -1.96 -15.19 15.72
N ASP A 391 -1.83 -16.46 16.10
CA ASP A 391 -0.58 -17.14 16.44
C ASP A 391 -0.17 -18.21 15.41
N ALA A 392 -1.12 -18.68 14.58
CA ALA A 392 -0.84 -19.63 13.52
C ALA A 392 -1.79 -19.45 12.32
N ILE A 393 -1.34 -19.92 11.15
CA ILE A 393 -2.06 -19.81 9.88
C ILE A 393 -2.22 -21.18 9.21
N ASP A 394 -3.41 -21.43 8.67
CA ASP A 394 -3.74 -22.63 7.89
C ASP A 394 -4.57 -22.25 6.65
N ILE A 395 -3.96 -22.30 5.47
CA ILE A 395 -4.64 -22.06 4.19
C ILE A 395 -4.78 -23.39 3.47
N ARG A 396 -6.01 -23.71 3.06
CA ARG A 396 -6.32 -24.93 2.29
C ARG A 396 -6.90 -24.56 0.94
N CYS A 397 -6.40 -25.18 -0.13
CA CYS A 397 -6.89 -25.01 -1.49
C CYS A 397 -6.46 -26.25 -2.28
N SER A 398 -7.41 -26.97 -2.88
CA SER A 398 -7.09 -28.22 -3.60
C SER A 398 -6.49 -27.97 -4.99
N GLU A 399 -6.69 -26.76 -5.52
CA GLU A 399 -6.26 -26.33 -6.84
C GLU A 399 -4.80 -25.83 -6.87
N VAL A 400 -4.16 -25.68 -5.71
CA VAL A 400 -2.79 -25.14 -5.56
C VAL A 400 -1.92 -26.14 -4.81
N SER A 401 -0.64 -26.24 -5.18
CA SER A 401 0.28 -27.19 -4.57
C SER A 401 0.59 -26.85 -3.10
N SER A 402 0.95 -27.84 -2.29
CA SER A 402 1.31 -27.63 -0.88
C SER A 402 2.51 -26.68 -0.72
N GLU A 403 3.51 -26.77 -1.61
CA GLU A 403 4.69 -25.89 -1.59
C GLU A 403 4.29 -24.42 -1.85
N GLU A 404 3.41 -24.19 -2.83
CA GLU A 404 2.89 -22.85 -3.09
C GLU A 404 2.04 -22.32 -1.92
N LEU A 405 1.22 -23.16 -1.28
CA LEU A 405 0.44 -22.80 -0.10
C LEU A 405 1.33 -22.33 1.05
N GLU A 406 2.40 -23.08 1.33
CA GLU A 406 3.40 -22.69 2.34
C GLU A 406 4.07 -21.37 1.98
N GLY A 407 4.44 -21.19 0.71
CA GLY A 407 4.97 -19.93 0.20
C GLY A 407 4.03 -18.75 0.44
N VAL A 408 2.73 -18.89 0.12
CA VAL A 408 1.72 -17.85 0.35
C VAL A 408 1.58 -17.53 1.84
N MET A 409 1.49 -18.56 2.70
CA MET A 409 1.39 -18.34 4.14
C MET A 409 2.62 -17.59 4.70
N LEU A 410 3.83 -17.98 4.31
CA LEU A 410 5.06 -17.31 4.74
C LEU A 410 5.13 -15.87 4.22
N ASP A 411 4.71 -15.62 2.99
CA ASP A 411 4.69 -14.27 2.39
C ASP A 411 3.68 -13.36 3.08
N ILE A 412 2.51 -13.87 3.48
CA ILE A 412 1.51 -13.12 4.27
C ILE A 412 2.10 -12.75 5.63
N LEU A 413 2.75 -13.69 6.34
CA LEU A 413 3.37 -13.43 7.63
C LEU A 413 4.52 -12.40 7.52
N GLN A 414 5.29 -12.46 6.44
CA GLN A 414 6.36 -11.51 6.15
C GLN A 414 5.83 -10.11 5.81
N ALA A 415 4.83 -10.01 4.94
CA ALA A 415 4.18 -8.76 4.58
C ALA A 415 3.50 -8.09 5.80
N SER A 416 2.94 -8.90 6.71
CA SER A 416 2.34 -8.44 7.98
C SER A 416 3.37 -8.08 9.06
N ARG A 417 4.66 -8.26 8.78
CA ARG A 417 5.81 -7.98 9.66
C ARG A 417 5.81 -8.80 10.96
N VAL A 418 5.15 -9.95 10.99
CA VAL A 418 5.12 -10.83 12.19
C VAL A 418 6.18 -11.92 12.14
N ARG A 419 6.70 -12.24 10.96
CA ARG A 419 7.77 -13.24 10.78
C ARG A 419 8.63 -12.90 9.57
N ILE A 420 9.94 -12.82 9.73
CA ILE A 420 10.87 -12.57 8.62
C ILE A 420 11.43 -13.91 8.15
N CYS A 421 11.18 -14.27 6.88
CA CYS A 421 11.53 -15.59 6.35
C CYS A 421 12.66 -15.52 5.30
N LYS A 422 12.71 -14.45 4.52
CA LYS A 422 13.67 -14.21 3.43
C LYS A 422 14.09 -12.74 3.37
N THR A 423 15.02 -12.43 2.47
CA THR A 423 15.36 -11.04 2.12
C THR A 423 14.13 -10.35 1.53
N GLU A 424 13.87 -9.12 1.96
CA GLU A 424 12.82 -8.26 1.42
C GLU A 424 13.40 -7.31 0.37
N TYR A 425 12.71 -7.19 -0.75
CA TYR A 425 13.04 -6.23 -1.80
C TYR A 425 12.00 -5.12 -1.82
N ILE A 426 12.46 -3.88 -1.64
CA ILE A 426 11.64 -2.67 -1.63
C ILE A 426 11.91 -1.98 -2.96
N SER A 427 11.00 -2.05 -3.92
CA SER A 427 11.26 -1.51 -5.27
C SER A 427 10.09 -0.72 -5.83
N CYS A 428 10.42 0.39 -6.48
CA CYS A 428 9.42 1.27 -7.05
C CYS A 428 8.78 0.62 -8.27
N PRO A 429 7.51 0.92 -8.57
CA PRO A 429 6.87 0.44 -9.80
C PRO A 429 7.57 0.95 -11.07
N GLY A 430 8.41 1.98 -10.92
CA GLY A 430 8.89 2.77 -12.03
C GLY A 430 7.87 3.84 -12.42
N CYS A 431 8.35 4.84 -13.17
CA CYS A 431 7.56 5.90 -13.75
C CYS A 431 8.35 6.52 -14.91
N GLY A 432 7.81 7.55 -15.57
CA GLY A 432 8.56 8.30 -16.59
C GLY A 432 9.85 8.98 -16.11
N ARG A 433 10.21 8.85 -14.83
CA ARG A 433 11.48 9.31 -14.24
C ARG A 433 12.54 8.21 -14.17
N THR A 434 12.18 6.96 -14.41
CA THR A 434 13.08 5.81 -14.27
C THR A 434 14.20 5.91 -15.29
N LEU A 435 15.45 5.81 -14.83
CA LEU A 435 16.64 6.12 -15.64
C LEU A 435 17.35 4.89 -16.23
N TYR A 436 16.89 3.69 -15.90
CA TYR A 436 17.49 2.42 -16.27
C TYR A 436 16.44 1.30 -16.29
N ASP A 437 16.79 0.12 -16.81
CA ASP A 437 15.94 -1.07 -16.74
C ASP A 437 15.81 -1.55 -15.28
N LEU A 438 14.78 -1.05 -14.61
CA LEU A 438 14.52 -1.35 -13.21
C LEU A 438 14.14 -2.81 -12.99
N GLN A 439 13.31 -3.38 -13.88
CA GLN A 439 12.83 -4.75 -13.77
C GLN A 439 13.99 -5.74 -13.92
N GLY A 440 14.80 -5.58 -14.98
CA GLY A 440 15.98 -6.42 -15.19
C GLY A 440 17.01 -6.28 -14.05
N THR A 441 17.21 -5.07 -13.55
CA THR A 441 18.14 -4.84 -12.42
C THR A 441 17.63 -5.48 -11.12
N LEU A 442 16.33 -5.38 -10.82
CA LEU A 442 15.73 -6.02 -9.65
C LEU A 442 15.88 -7.55 -9.74
N ALA A 443 15.65 -8.13 -10.91
CA ALA A 443 15.83 -9.56 -11.14
C ALA A 443 17.29 -10.00 -10.89
N GLN A 444 18.28 -9.24 -11.41
CA GLN A 444 19.71 -9.53 -11.20
C GLN A 444 20.13 -9.40 -9.73
N ILE A 445 19.61 -8.40 -9.01
CA ILE A 445 19.85 -8.26 -7.56
C ILE A 445 19.27 -9.47 -6.84
N LYS A 446 18.01 -9.84 -7.11
CA LYS A 446 17.34 -11.00 -6.52
C LYS A 446 18.10 -12.30 -6.75
N GLU A 447 18.58 -12.53 -7.97
CA GLU A 447 19.38 -13.71 -8.31
C GLU A 447 20.63 -13.81 -7.42
N ARG A 448 21.31 -12.68 -7.19
CA ARG A 448 22.55 -12.63 -6.39
C ARG A 448 22.31 -12.62 -4.88
N THR A 449 21.15 -12.20 -4.38
CA THR A 449 20.96 -11.97 -2.93
C THR A 449 19.79 -12.75 -2.28
N SER A 450 18.98 -13.49 -3.05
CA SER A 450 17.78 -14.20 -2.53
C SER A 450 18.07 -15.28 -1.49
N HIS A 451 19.27 -15.87 -1.51
CA HIS A 451 19.70 -16.86 -0.53
C HIS A 451 19.96 -16.27 0.87
N LEU A 452 20.12 -14.94 0.97
CA LEU A 452 20.30 -14.23 2.23
C LEU A 452 18.97 -14.11 2.99
N LYS A 453 19.03 -13.99 4.32
CA LYS A 453 17.84 -13.84 5.18
C LYS A 453 17.95 -12.59 6.05
N GLY A 454 16.82 -11.92 6.27
CA GLY A 454 16.74 -10.78 7.18
C GLY A 454 17.42 -9.51 6.67
N LEU A 455 17.67 -9.41 5.36
CA LEU A 455 18.07 -8.17 4.70
C LEU A 455 16.85 -7.48 4.10
N LYS A 456 16.90 -6.15 4.06
CA LYS A 456 16.01 -5.31 3.26
C LYS A 456 16.82 -4.55 2.23
N ILE A 457 16.55 -4.77 0.96
CA ILE A 457 17.27 -4.15 -0.15
C ILE A 457 16.31 -3.26 -0.94
N GLY A 458 16.57 -1.95 -0.93
CA GLY A 458 15.86 -0.96 -1.72
C GLY A 458 16.41 -0.88 -3.14
N VAL A 459 15.55 -0.93 -4.17
CA VAL A 459 15.93 -0.82 -5.59
C VAL A 459 15.06 0.23 -6.26
N MET A 460 15.62 1.41 -6.52
CA MET A 460 14.88 2.62 -6.84
C MET A 460 15.26 3.20 -8.21
N GLY A 461 14.25 3.42 -9.06
CA GLY A 461 14.43 3.89 -10.43
C GLY A 461 14.97 5.32 -10.57
N CYS A 462 14.84 6.16 -9.53
CA CYS A 462 15.30 7.55 -9.55
C CYS A 462 15.72 8.07 -8.17
N ILE A 463 16.58 9.10 -8.17
CA ILE A 463 17.10 9.77 -6.98
C ILE A 463 16.06 10.63 -6.25
N VAL A 464 14.94 10.93 -6.91
CA VAL A 464 14.00 11.95 -6.45
C VAL A 464 13.19 11.47 -5.24
N ASN A 465 12.52 10.31 -5.37
CA ASN A 465 11.80 9.71 -4.25
C ASN A 465 12.58 8.54 -3.63
N GLY A 466 13.49 7.92 -4.39
CA GLY A 466 14.18 6.69 -4.01
C GLY A 466 14.78 6.69 -2.61
N PRO A 467 15.59 7.71 -2.22
CA PRO A 467 16.18 7.77 -0.87
C PRO A 467 15.17 7.81 0.28
N GLY A 468 14.02 8.46 0.08
CA GLY A 468 12.94 8.49 1.08
C GLY A 468 12.15 7.18 1.09
N GLU A 469 11.83 6.64 -0.09
CA GLU A 469 11.07 5.41 -0.27
C GLU A 469 11.81 4.15 0.24
N MET A 470 13.14 4.17 0.30
CA MET A 470 13.97 3.10 0.87
C MET A 470 14.53 3.41 2.27
N ALA A 471 14.00 4.42 2.95
CA ALA A 471 14.50 4.89 4.25
C ALA A 471 14.61 3.79 5.32
N ASP A 472 13.82 2.73 5.17
CA ASP A 472 13.69 1.56 6.03
C ASP A 472 14.41 0.30 5.49
N ALA A 473 15.17 0.44 4.39
CA ALA A 473 16.05 -0.59 3.85
C ALA A 473 17.42 -0.61 4.55
N ASP A 474 18.06 -1.79 4.61
CA ASP A 474 19.44 -1.94 5.07
C ASP A 474 20.42 -1.42 4.01
N TYR A 475 20.14 -1.71 2.75
CA TYR A 475 20.95 -1.35 1.60
C TYR A 475 20.08 -0.73 0.50
N GLY A 476 20.62 0.25 -0.22
CA GLY A 476 19.92 0.92 -1.31
C GLY A 476 20.70 0.89 -2.62
N TYR A 477 20.01 0.63 -3.71
CA TYR A 477 20.46 0.75 -5.10
C TYR A 477 19.58 1.79 -5.79
N VAL A 478 20.10 2.99 -6.04
CA VAL A 478 19.31 4.13 -6.53
C VAL A 478 19.85 4.66 -7.84
N GLY A 479 19.00 4.74 -8.87
CA GLY A 479 19.31 5.41 -10.12
C GLY A 479 19.59 6.89 -9.91
N ALA A 480 20.82 7.32 -10.17
CA ALA A 480 21.27 8.69 -9.94
C ALA A 480 21.29 9.54 -11.22
N ALA A 481 21.71 8.93 -12.34
CA ALA A 481 21.66 9.50 -13.68
C ALA A 481 21.60 8.34 -14.70
N ARG A 482 21.41 8.64 -15.99
CA ARG A 482 21.44 7.62 -17.04
C ARG A 482 22.77 6.85 -16.98
N GLY A 483 22.70 5.53 -16.79
CA GLY A 483 23.86 4.63 -16.65
C GLY A 483 24.65 4.78 -15.35
N LYS A 484 24.14 5.53 -14.35
CA LYS A 484 24.81 5.76 -13.06
C LYS A 484 23.91 5.46 -11.87
N VAL A 485 24.49 4.81 -10.88
CA VAL A 485 23.81 4.37 -9.65
C VAL A 485 24.53 4.93 -8.44
N SER A 486 23.80 5.17 -7.35
CA SER A 486 24.38 5.41 -6.04
C SER A 486 23.95 4.30 -5.08
N LEU A 487 24.88 3.82 -4.27
CA LEU A 487 24.65 2.79 -3.27
C LEU A 487 24.57 3.41 -1.88
N TYR A 488 23.68 2.86 -1.06
CA TYR A 488 23.39 3.36 0.26
C TYR A 488 23.49 2.26 1.31
N ARG A 489 23.93 2.64 2.52
CA ARG A 489 23.80 1.84 3.75
C ARG A 489 22.82 2.59 4.65
N GLY A 490 21.63 2.03 4.83
CA GLY A 490 20.48 2.78 5.37
C GLY A 490 20.24 4.05 4.55
N LYS A 491 20.32 5.21 5.20
CA LYS A 491 20.17 6.53 4.57
C LYS A 491 21.49 7.14 4.08
N GLU A 492 22.63 6.55 4.42
CA GLU A 492 23.95 7.10 4.09
C GLU A 492 24.40 6.67 2.70
N VAL A 493 24.84 7.64 1.87
CA VAL A 493 25.41 7.36 0.55
C VAL A 493 26.83 6.83 0.72
N VAL A 494 27.08 5.58 0.35
CA VAL A 494 28.41 4.95 0.46
C VAL A 494 29.17 5.02 -0.87
N CYS A 495 28.48 4.84 -1.99
CA CYS A 495 29.04 5.00 -3.33
C CYS A 495 28.16 5.94 -4.13
N ARG A 496 28.75 6.97 -4.76
CA ARG A 496 28.01 7.99 -5.50
C ARG A 496 28.30 7.92 -6.98
N ASN A 497 27.25 7.90 -7.81
CA ASN A 497 27.34 8.03 -9.26
C ASN A 497 28.29 7.01 -9.93
N ILE A 498 28.32 5.78 -9.42
CA ILE A 498 29.14 4.70 -9.99
C ILE A 498 28.49 4.16 -11.28
N PRO A 499 29.28 3.61 -12.22
CA PRO A 499 28.74 2.96 -13.42
C PRO A 499 27.78 1.83 -13.05
N GLN A 500 26.62 1.77 -13.71
CA GLN A 500 25.59 0.75 -13.44
C GLN A 500 26.14 -0.69 -13.59
N ALA A 501 27.03 -0.90 -14.55
CA ALA A 501 27.63 -2.21 -14.83
C ALA A 501 28.44 -2.77 -13.64
N GLU A 502 28.99 -1.91 -12.79
CA GLU A 502 29.78 -2.31 -11.62
C GLU A 502 28.94 -2.30 -10.32
N ALA A 503 27.76 -1.66 -10.34
CA ALA A 503 27.03 -1.33 -9.13
C ALA A 503 26.53 -2.56 -8.35
N LEU A 504 26.16 -3.64 -9.05
CA LEU A 504 25.71 -4.87 -8.40
C LEU A 504 26.85 -5.57 -7.65
N ASP A 505 28.03 -5.66 -8.26
CA ASP A 505 29.18 -6.28 -7.60
C ASP A 505 29.62 -5.46 -6.39
N ARG A 506 29.60 -4.12 -6.50
CA ARG A 506 29.88 -3.21 -5.39
C ARG A 506 28.85 -3.32 -4.26
N LEU A 507 27.58 -3.58 -4.57
CA LEU A 507 26.55 -3.86 -3.56
C LEU A 507 26.85 -5.17 -2.82
N VAL A 508 27.23 -6.23 -3.54
CA VAL A 508 27.61 -7.51 -2.93
C VAL A 508 28.85 -7.35 -2.04
N GLU A 509 29.86 -6.63 -2.50
CA GLU A 509 31.05 -6.30 -1.69
C GLU A 509 30.69 -5.53 -0.42
N LEU A 510 29.76 -4.57 -0.51
CA LEU A 510 29.28 -3.83 0.66
C LEU A 510 28.61 -4.75 1.69
N ILE A 511 27.74 -5.66 1.25
CA ILE A 511 27.07 -6.64 2.12
C ILE A 511 28.10 -7.60 2.76
N LYS A 512 29.11 -8.02 1.99
CA LYS A 512 30.22 -8.85 2.47
C LYS A 512 31.07 -8.13 3.51
N ALA A 513 31.42 -6.86 3.26
CA ALA A 513 32.20 -6.05 4.18
C ALA A 513 31.49 -5.83 5.53
N ASP A 514 30.16 -5.80 5.51
CA ASP A 514 29.33 -5.69 6.71
C ASP A 514 29.13 -7.02 7.45
N GLY A 515 29.71 -8.12 6.95
CA GLY A 515 29.60 -9.46 7.56
C GLY A 515 28.19 -10.06 7.48
N ARG A 516 27.32 -9.51 6.62
CA ARG A 516 25.93 -9.97 6.44
C ARG A 516 25.74 -10.90 5.23
N TRP A 517 26.84 -11.30 4.59
CA TRP A 517 26.83 -12.27 3.49
C TRP A 517 26.99 -13.70 4.02
N THR A 518 26.16 -14.60 3.51
CA THR A 518 26.32 -16.04 3.71
C THR A 518 26.41 -16.70 2.34
N GLU A 519 27.39 -17.57 2.11
CA GLU A 519 27.53 -18.22 0.80
C GLU A 519 26.31 -19.10 0.48
N GLN A 520 25.95 -19.14 -0.80
CA GLN A 520 24.86 -19.96 -1.31
C GLN A 520 25.20 -21.44 -1.06
N LYS A 521 24.31 -22.15 -0.36
CA LYS A 521 24.48 -23.57 -0.05
C LYS A 521 24.20 -24.47 -1.25
#